data_AF-A0A2H1WP80-F1
#
_entry.id   AF-A0A2H1WP80-F1
#
_cell.length_a   1.000
_cell.length_b   1.000
_cell.length_c   1.000
_cell.angle_alpha   90.00
_cell.angle_beta   90.00
_cell.angle_gamma   90.00
#
_symmetry.space_group_name_H-M   'P 1'
#
loop_
_entity.id
_entity.type
_entity.pdbx_description
1 polymer ?
#
loop_
_entity_poly.entity_id
_entity_poly.type
_entity_poly.pdbx_seq_one_letter_code
_entity_poly.pdbx_strand_id
1 'polypeptide(L)' 'MNSEGPTQETRESEYCYCGKDIPESPMIGCDGPNYEFSWFHYTCVGVMTAPEGDWFCPICTSITKKVNPVVNS' A
#
# COMPACT_ATOMS: atom_id res chain seq x y z
N MET A 1 25.24 10.72 -26.59
CA MET A 1 24.93 9.88 -25.42
C MET A 1 23.79 10.55 -24.69
N ASN A 2 22.55 10.12 -24.91
CA ASN A 2 21.40 10.67 -24.18
C ASN A 2 21.20 9.80 -22.95
N SER A 3 21.79 10.26 -21.84
CA SER A 3 21.67 9.65 -20.51
C SER A 3 20.43 10.22 -19.83
N GLU A 4 19.25 9.93 -20.37
CA GLU A 4 18.00 10.18 -19.67
C GLU A 4 17.77 8.96 -18.78
N GLY A 5 18.25 9.08 -17.52
CA GLY A 5 17.90 8.11 -16.48
C GLY A 5 16.38 8.03 -16.30
N PRO A 6 15.85 6.95 -15.70
CA PRO A 6 14.41 6.80 -15.50
C PRO A 6 13.87 8.07 -14.85
N THR A 7 12.97 8.75 -15.56
CA THR A 7 12.23 9.90 -15.04
C THR A 7 11.59 9.46 -13.72
N GLN A 8 11.64 10.30 -12.69
CA GLN A 8 11.21 9.96 -11.33
C GLN A 8 9.80 9.34 -11.24
N GLU A 9 8.98 9.60 -12.26
CA GLU A 9 7.67 9.03 -12.55
C GLU A 9 7.63 7.48 -12.53
N THR A 10 8.74 6.79 -12.83
CA THR A 10 8.73 5.30 -12.89
C THR A 10 8.86 4.63 -11.53
N ARG A 11 9.32 5.31 -10.48
CA ARG A 11 9.49 4.69 -9.14
C ARG A 11 8.27 4.88 -8.25
N GLU A 12 7.59 6.01 -8.41
CA GLU A 12 6.43 6.39 -7.59
C GLU A 12 5.19 5.55 -7.92
N SER A 13 5.14 5.01 -9.14
CA SER A 13 4.07 4.12 -9.59
C SER A 13 4.04 2.75 -8.88
N GLU A 14 5.17 2.33 -8.28
CA GLU A 14 5.31 1.02 -7.63
C GLU A 14 4.97 1.04 -6.13
N TYR A 15 4.77 2.22 -5.54
CA TYR A 15 4.52 2.31 -4.10
C TYR A 15 3.06 2.10 -3.77
N CYS A 16 2.20 2.99 -4.26
CA CYS A 16 0.76 2.98 -3.97
C CYS A 16 -0.02 2.62 -5.22
N TYR A 17 -1.13 1.88 -5.06
CA TYR A 17 -2.00 1.45 -6.16
C TYR A 17 -2.59 2.59 -7.00
N CYS A 18 -2.50 3.84 -6.53
CA CYS A 18 -2.95 5.01 -7.27
C CYS A 18 -1.98 5.43 -8.37
N GLY A 19 -0.74 4.92 -8.36
CA GLY A 19 0.28 5.16 -9.38
C GLY A 19 0.72 6.64 -9.51
N LYS A 20 0.53 7.43 -8.45
CA LYS A 20 0.74 8.89 -8.45
C LYS A 20 1.51 9.29 -7.22
N ASP A 21 2.42 10.24 -7.34
CA ASP A 21 2.96 10.97 -6.20
C ASP A 21 1.96 12.03 -5.72
N ILE A 22 1.74 12.07 -4.41
CA ILE A 22 0.83 13.01 -3.75
C ILE A 22 1.62 13.72 -2.64
N PRO A 23 2.30 14.85 -2.95
CA PRO A 23 3.19 15.53 -2.01
C PRO A 23 2.53 15.93 -0.69
N GLU A 24 1.23 16.23 -0.71
CA GLU A 24 0.45 16.63 0.47
C GLU A 24 0.00 15.44 1.32
N SER A 25 0.13 14.20 0.83
CA SER A 25 -0.32 13.00 1.53
C SER A 25 0.88 12.20 2.05
N PRO A 26 1.05 12.06 3.38
CA PRO A 26 2.04 11.16 3.95
C PRO A 26 1.87 9.72 3.45
N MET A 27 2.94 8.95 3.51
CA MET A 27 2.93 7.52 3.17
C MET A 27 3.05 6.65 4.42
N ILE A 28 2.40 5.48 4.40
CA ILE A 28 2.46 4.45 5.44
C ILE A 28 2.89 3.11 4.86
N GLY A 29 3.77 2.41 5.57
CA GLY A 29 4.20 1.06 5.22
C GLY A 29 3.21 0.00 5.72
N CYS A 30 2.92 -1.02 4.92
CA CYS A 30 2.11 -2.16 5.34
C CYS A 30 3.00 -3.26 5.97
N ASP A 31 2.70 -3.66 7.20
CA ASP A 31 3.43 -4.73 7.92
C ASP A 31 2.97 -6.16 7.55
N GLY A 32 1.91 -6.27 6.75
CA GLY A 32 1.43 -7.55 6.23
C GLY A 32 2.24 -8.11 5.05
N PRO A 33 2.06 -9.39 4.71
CA PRO A 33 2.65 -9.99 3.51
C PRO A 33 2.00 -9.39 2.27
N ASN A 34 2.53 -8.26 1.80
CA ASN A 34 2.05 -7.57 0.63
C ASN A 34 3.11 -7.69 -0.48
N TYR A 35 2.82 -8.56 -1.46
CA TYR A 35 3.80 -8.96 -2.47
C TYR A 35 4.01 -7.92 -3.59
N GLU A 36 3.08 -6.97 -3.73
CA GLU A 36 3.08 -6.02 -4.86
C GLU A 36 3.33 -4.57 -4.42
N PHE A 37 2.78 -4.14 -3.29
CA PHE A 37 2.86 -2.76 -2.82
C PHE A 37 3.20 -2.71 -1.33
N SER A 38 4.22 -1.95 -0.95
CA SER A 38 4.62 -1.81 0.46
C SER A 38 4.25 -0.47 1.09
N TRP A 39 3.93 0.56 0.29
CA TRP A 39 3.78 1.95 0.77
C TRP A 39 2.53 2.62 0.22
N PHE A 40 1.69 3.19 1.08
CA PHE A 40 0.40 3.75 0.67
C PHE A 40 0.23 5.19 1.12
N HIS A 41 -0.40 6.02 0.30
CA HIS A 41 -0.81 7.35 0.73
C HIS A 41 -1.90 7.26 1.79
N TYR A 42 -1.77 8.06 2.84
CA TYR A 42 -2.77 8.20 3.91
C TYR A 42 -4.18 8.41 3.35
N THR A 43 -4.31 9.31 2.37
CA THR A 43 -5.58 9.58 1.69
C THR A 43 -6.12 8.39 0.90
N CYS A 44 -5.25 7.60 0.25
CA CYS A 44 -5.65 6.40 -0.49
C CYS A 44 -6.12 5.26 0.42
N VAL A 45 -5.62 5.17 1.65
CA VAL A 45 -5.98 4.10 2.59
C VAL A 45 -6.83 4.56 3.76
N GLY A 46 -7.28 5.82 3.75
CA GLY A 46 -8.14 6.39 4.79
C GLY A 46 -7.46 6.58 6.14
N VAL A 47 -6.13 6.65 6.17
CA VAL A 47 -5.36 6.95 7.38
C VAL A 47 -5.33 8.46 7.58
N MET A 48 -5.81 8.94 8.73
CA MET A 48 -5.80 10.37 9.06
C MET A 48 -4.61 10.75 9.94
N THR A 49 -4.18 9.83 10.80
CA THR A 49 -3.07 9.99 11.73
C THR A 49 -2.22 8.74 11.72
N ALA A 50 -0.92 8.89 11.98
CA ALA A 50 -0.02 7.75 12.10
C ALA A 50 -0.55 6.77 13.16
N PRO A 51 -0.82 5.51 12.82
CA PRO A 51 -1.23 4.51 13.80
C PRO A 51 -0.06 4.18 14.73
N GLU A 52 -0.38 3.78 15.95
CA GLU A 52 0.60 3.23 16.88
C GLU A 52 0.72 1.71 16.64
N GLY A 53 1.94 1.23 16.39
CA GLY A 53 2.22 -0.19 16.13
C GLY A 53 1.97 -0.61 14.69
N ASP A 54 1.77 -1.92 14.49
CA ASP A 54 1.66 -2.53 13.17
C ASP A 54 0.41 -2.06 12.42
N TRP A 55 0.57 -1.71 11.14
CA TRP A 55 -0.52 -1.31 10.28
C TRP A 55 -0.65 -2.24 9.06
N PHE A 56 -1.88 -2.64 8.79
CA PHE A 56 -2.23 -3.52 7.68
C PHE A 56 -3.11 -2.79 6.67
N CYS A 57 -2.73 -2.86 5.40
CA CYS A 57 -3.50 -2.22 4.34
C CYS A 57 -4.89 -2.86 4.14
N PRO A 58 -5.81 -2.18 3.41
CA PRO A 58 -7.13 -2.72 3.08
C PRO A 58 -7.10 -4.11 2.40
N ILE A 59 -6.03 -4.41 1.65
CA ILE A 59 -5.86 -5.70 0.99
C ILE A 59 -5.62 -6.79 2.04
N CYS A 60 -4.63 -6.62 2.93
CA CYS A 60 -4.34 -7.56 4.01
C CYS A 60 -5.56 -7.80 4.92
N THR A 61 -6.29 -6.74 5.26
CA THR A 61 -7.49 -6.84 6.10
C THR A 61 -8.71 -7.44 5.37
N SER A 62 -8.74 -7.41 4.04
CA SER A 62 -9.80 -8.08 3.25
C SER A 62 -9.59 -9.60 3.16
N ILE A 63 -8.34 -10.05 3.11
CA ILE A 63 -7.99 -11.48 3.02
C ILE A 63 -8.34 -12.20 4.33
N THR A 64 -8.12 -11.56 5.48
CA THR A 64 -8.43 -12.14 6.79
C THR A 64 -9.94 -12.37 7.03
N LYS A 65 -10.81 -11.70 6.28
CA LYS A 65 -12.27 -11.88 6.36
C LYS A 65 -12.83 -13.03 5.52
N LYS A 66 -12.00 -13.71 4.70
CA LYS A 66 -12.44 -14.83 3.84
C LYS A 66 -12.15 -16.22 4.40
N VAL A 67 -11.96 -16.37 5.72
CA VAL A 67 -12.17 -17.68 6.35
C VAL A 67 -13.65 -17.80 6.65
N ASN A 68 -14.44 -18.16 5.64
CA ASN A 68 -15.61 -18.97 5.91
C ASN A 68 -15.06 -20.32 6.39
N PRO A 69 -15.30 -20.74 7.64
CA PRO A 69 -15.00 -22.10 8.05
C PRO A 69 -16.00 -23.00 7.32
N VAL A 70 -15.70 -23.39 6.07
CA VAL A 70 -16.25 -24.62 5.52
C VAL A 70 -15.43 -25.75 6.14
N VAL A 71 -15.65 -25.96 7.43
CA VAL A 71 -15.45 -27.24 8.08
C VAL A 71 -16.81 -27.62 8.67
N ASN A 72 -17.11 -28.93 8.60
CA ASN A 72 -18.38 -29.64 8.84
C ASN A 72 -19.08 -30.00 7.52
N SER A 73 -19.14 -31.25 7.06
CA SER A 73 -18.98 -32.56 7.71
C SER A 73 -18.56 -33.64 6.72
#